data_AF-A0A948MNM9-F1
#
_entry.id   AF-A0A948MNM9-F1
#
_cell.length_a   1.000
_cell.length_b   1.000
_cell.length_c   1.000
_cell.angle_alpha   90.00
_cell.angle_beta   90.00
_cell.angle_gamma   90.00
#
_symmetry.space_group_name_H-M   'P 1'
#
loop_
_entity.id
_entity.type
_entity.pdbx_description
1 polymer ?
#
loop_
_entity_poly.entity_id
_entity_poly.type
_entity_poly.pdbx_seq_one_letter_code
_entity_poly.pdbx_strand_id
1 'polypeptide(L)'
;PEQNTLDFVIMFIPNEQIYAFVCEQDTTILDEGIRNKVMICSPFNIFGVLVVIRQAIDNFALGQKANEILSLFGAFKNQWEKFTLALEQVGKRIEAAQKEYEALITTRRRQLERPLNKIETLRTQRGLLAAPEEEESLSSE
;
A
#
# COMPACT_ATOMS: atom_id res chain seq x y z
N PRO A 1 3.20 35.20 22.94
CA PRO A 1 4.58 35.27 22.42
C PRO A 1 4.56 35.47 20.90
N GLU A 2 4.77 36.71 20.46
CA GLU A 2 4.93 37.02 19.05
C GLU A 2 6.21 36.32 18.55
N GLN A 3 6.12 35.56 17.45
CA GLN A 3 7.23 34.80 16.81
C GLN A 3 7.55 33.37 17.31
N ASN A 4 6.55 32.56 17.68
CA ASN A 4 6.69 31.08 17.74
C ASN A 4 7.93 30.57 18.55
N THR A 5 8.34 31.34 19.56
CA THR A 5 9.53 31.08 20.36
C THR A 5 9.15 30.25 21.58
N LEU A 6 10.07 29.40 22.04
CA LEU A 6 9.90 28.60 23.25
C LEU A 6 9.63 29.51 24.45
N ASP A 7 8.71 29.10 25.31
CA ASP A 7 8.35 29.82 26.54
C ASP A 7 9.37 29.59 27.67
N PHE A 8 10.66 29.50 27.33
CA PHE A 8 11.74 29.23 28.28
C PHE A 8 13.07 29.81 27.77
N VAL A 9 13.94 30.18 28.72
CA VAL A 9 15.28 30.70 28.47
C VAL A 9 16.32 29.75 29.06
N ILE A 10 17.42 29.53 28.34
CA ILE A 10 18.59 28.84 28.87
C ILE A 10 19.61 29.89 29.32
N MET A 11 19.96 29.88 30.60
CA MET A 11 21.08 30.65 31.14
C MET A 11 22.31 29.74 31.21
N PHE A 12 23.27 29.97 30.31
CA PHE A 12 24.48 29.17 30.22
C PHE A 12 25.63 29.77 31.03
N ILE A 13 26.21 28.99 31.95
CA ILE A 13 27.42 29.34 32.70
C ILE A 13 28.58 28.52 32.11
N PRO A 14 29.53 29.13 31.38
CA PRO A 14 30.54 28.40 30.59
C PRO A 14 31.67 27.77 31.41
N ASN A 15 31.51 27.65 32.72
CA ASN A 15 32.50 27.06 33.62
C ASN A 15 31.77 26.24 34.70
N GLU A 16 32.07 24.94 34.76
CA GLU A 16 31.45 24.00 35.70
C GLU A 16 31.68 24.40 37.17
N GLN A 17 32.88 24.89 37.49
CA GLN A 17 33.24 25.28 38.85
C GLN A 17 32.45 26.51 39.31
N ILE A 18 32.23 27.47 38.41
CA ILE A 18 31.40 28.65 38.70
C ILE A 18 29.94 28.23 38.87
N TYR A 19 29.42 27.34 38.03
CA TYR A 19 28.07 26.79 38.17
C TYR A 19 27.87 26.08 39.51
N ALA A 20 28.81 25.22 39.90
CA ALA A 20 28.79 24.50 41.18
C ALA A 20 28.82 25.49 42.35
N PHE A 21 29.72 26.47 42.31
CA PHE A 21 29.80 27.52 43.33
C PHE A 21 28.49 28.31 43.49
N VAL A 22 27.84 28.68 42.38
CA VAL A 22 26.54 29.38 42.42
C VAL A 22 25.47 28.51 43.09
N CYS A 23 25.40 27.22 42.76
CA CYS A 23 24.43 26.30 43.37
C CYS A 23 24.73 26.00 44.84
N GLU A 24 26.00 26.05 45.25
CA GLU A 24 26.40 25.91 46.66
C GLU A 24 26.04 27.14 47.49
N GLN A 25 26.20 28.34 46.92
CA GLN A 25 25.85 29.60 47.60
C GLN A 25 24.33 29.81 47.70
N ASP A 26 23.59 29.37 46.69
CA ASP A 26 22.13 29.42 46.67
C ASP A 26 21.57 28.10 46.16
N THR A 27 21.10 27.28 47.10
CA THR A 27 20.53 25.96 46.80
C THR A 27 19.15 26.04 46.14
N THR A 28 18.50 27.22 46.15
CA THR A 28 17.16 27.43 45.59
C THR A 28 17.17 28.01 44.19
N ILE A 29 18.33 28.48 43.71
CA ILE A 29 18.47 29.20 42.44
C ILE A 29 17.96 28.41 41.22
N LEU A 30 18.14 27.08 41.23
CA LEU A 30 17.68 26.22 40.13
C LEU A 30 16.15 26.13 40.11
N ASP A 31 15.53 25.93 41.27
CA ASP A 31 14.08 25.85 41.40
C ASP A 31 13.40 27.19 41.09
N GLU A 32 14.01 28.29 41.53
CA GLU A 32 13.57 29.64 41.18
C GLU A 32 13.70 29.93 39.69
N GLY A 33 14.82 29.53 39.10
CA GLY A 33 15.03 29.58 37.66
C GLY A 33 13.90 28.86 36.93
N ILE A 34 13.64 27.59 37.26
CA ILE A 34 12.60 26.79 36.62
C ILE A 34 11.21 27.44 36.77
N ARG A 35 10.86 27.94 37.96
CA ARG A 35 9.59 28.67 38.18
C ARG A 35 9.46 29.91 37.29
N ASN A 36 10.58 30.59 37.04
CA ASN A 36 10.65 31.75 36.15
C ASN A 36 10.91 31.40 34.68
N LYS A 37 10.83 30.10 34.32
CA LYS A 37 11.12 29.57 32.98
C LYS A 37 12.54 29.84 32.49
N VAL A 38 13.50 29.92 33.42
CA VAL A 38 14.94 30.05 33.18
C VAL A 38 15.64 28.78 33.63
N MET A 39 16.19 28.01 32.69
CA MET A 39 17.00 26.85 33.02
C MET A 39 18.47 27.25 33.05
N ILE A 40 19.07 27.16 34.24
CA ILE A 40 20.51 27.41 34.40
C ILE A 40 21.26 26.14 34.06
N CYS A 41 22.25 26.23 33.18
CA CYS A 41 23.01 25.07 32.68
C CYS A 41 24.50 25.34 32.67
N SER A 42 25.27 24.31 33.06
CA SER A 42 26.71 24.21 32.85
C SER A 42 27.03 23.53 31.49
N PRO A 43 28.30 23.47 31.07
CA PRO A 43 28.72 22.75 29.87
C PRO A 43 28.32 21.27 29.85
N PHE A 44 28.27 20.61 31.01
CA PHE A 44 27.81 19.22 31.10
C PHE A 44 26.29 19.12 30.96
N ASN A 45 25.55 19.96 31.68
CA ASN A 45 24.08 19.87 31.72
C ASN A 45 23.44 20.25 30.37
N ILE A 46 23.99 21.26 29.67
CA ILE A 46 23.49 21.67 28.35
C ILE A 46 23.59 20.52 27.34
N PHE A 47 24.60 19.66 27.43
CA PHE A 47 24.74 18.51 26.53
C PHE A 47 23.56 17.55 26.68
N GLY A 48 23.12 17.27 27.92
CA GLY A 48 21.93 16.47 28.18
C GLY A 48 20.66 17.09 27.59
N VAL A 49 20.47 18.40 27.76
CA VAL A 49 19.35 19.14 27.17
C VAL A 49 19.36 19.04 25.65
N LEU A 50 20.52 19.23 25.01
CA LEU A 50 20.67 19.13 23.55
C LEU A 50 20.41 17.72 23.04
N VAL A 51 20.81 16.68 23.77
CA VAL A 51 20.50 15.29 23.42
C VAL A 51 19.00 15.05 23.44
N VAL A 52 18.28 15.56 24.45
CA VAL A 52 16.82 15.45 24.53
C VAL A 52 16.14 16.22 23.39
N ILE A 53 16.61 17.44 23.08
CA ILE A 53 16.10 18.24 21.96
C ILE A 53 16.29 17.50 20.64
N ARG A 54 17.49 16.95 20.38
CA ARG A 54 17.77 16.15 19.18
C ARG A 54 16.82 14.96 19.08
N GLN A 55 16.64 14.21 20.17
CA GLN A 55 15.74 13.07 20.20
C GLN A 55 14.27 13.48 19.93
N ALA A 56 13.82 14.62 20.46
CA ALA A 56 12.49 15.14 20.20
C ALA A 56 12.31 15.51 18.71
N ILE A 57 13.31 16.12 18.09
CA ILE A 57 13.31 16.46 16.65
C ILE A 57 13.28 15.19 15.81
N ASP A 58 14.11 14.20 16.10
CA ASP A 58 14.17 12.92 15.36
C ASP A 58 12.83 12.17 15.46
N ASN A 59 12.23 12.11 16.66
CA ASN A 59 10.92 11.51 16.88
C ASN A 59 9.82 12.26 16.11
N PHE A 60 9.87 13.59 16.07
CA PHE A 60 8.90 14.38 15.31
C PHE A 60 9.02 14.13 13.81
N ALA A 61 10.25 14.06 13.27
CA ALA A 61 10.50 13.73 11.87
C ALA A 61 9.98 12.33 11.51
N LEU A 62 10.21 11.34 12.39
CA LEU A 62 9.71 9.98 12.22
C LEU A 62 8.16 9.93 12.22
N GLY A 63 7.52 10.69 13.11
CA GLY A 63 6.06 10.83 13.15
C GLY A 63 5.47 11.40 11.85
N GLN A 64 6.11 12.42 11.26
CA GLN A 64 5.68 12.97 9.97
C GLN A 64 5.77 11.94 8.84
N LYS A 65 6.85 11.15 8.79
CA LYS A 65 7.02 10.10 7.78
C LYS A 65 5.99 8.97 7.91
N ALA A 66 5.62 8.61 9.14
CA ALA A 66 4.57 7.63 9.38
C ALA A 66 3.20 8.09 8.84
N ASN A 67 2.87 9.38 8.98
CA ASN A 67 1.64 9.95 8.41
C ASN A 67 1.63 9.93 6.88
N GLU A 68 2.76 10.24 6.25
CA GLU A 68 2.92 10.16 4.79
C GLU A 68 2.70 8.73 4.28
N ILE A 69 3.29 7.74 4.97
CA ILE A 69 3.09 6.31 4.68
C ILE A 69 1.61 5.93 4.84
N LEU A 70 0.95 6.35 5.92
CA LEU A 70 -0.46 6.04 6.16
C LEU A 70 -1.37 6.61 5.07
N SER A 71 -1.08 7.83 4.60
CA SER A 71 -1.80 8.45 3.48
C SER A 71 -1.62 7.66 2.18
N LEU A 72 -0.39 7.26 1.85
CA LEU A 72 -0.10 6.42 0.68
C LEU A 72 -0.80 5.06 0.76
N PHE A 73 -0.83 4.44 1.94
CA PHE A 73 -1.58 3.21 2.18
C PHE A 73 -3.08 3.38 1.94
N GLY A 74 -3.67 4.50 2.37
CA GLY A 74 -5.07 4.82 2.10
C GLY A 74 -5.37 4.92 0.61
N ALA A 75 -4.51 5.61 -0.14
CA ALA A 75 -4.63 5.70 -1.59
C ALA A 75 -4.48 4.32 -2.28
N PHE A 76 -3.52 3.51 -1.83
CA PHE A 76 -3.31 2.15 -2.33
C PHE A 76 -4.52 1.26 -2.08
N LYS A 77 -5.10 1.26 -0.87
CA LYS A 77 -6.28 0.47 -0.52
C LYS A 77 -7.45 0.75 -1.47
N ASN A 78 -7.69 2.02 -1.78
CA ASN A 78 -8.73 2.41 -2.73
C ASN A 78 -8.49 1.86 -4.15
N GLN A 79 -7.24 1.83 -4.60
CA GLN A 79 -6.89 1.23 -5.90
C GLN A 79 -7.02 -0.30 -5.86
N TRP A 80 -6.67 -0.93 -4.74
CA TRP A 80 -6.81 -2.37 -4.54
C TRP A 80 -8.29 -2.82 -4.57
N GLU A 81 -9.20 -2.07 -3.96
CA GLU A 81 -10.63 -2.35 -4.01
C GLU A 81 -11.18 -2.23 -5.44
N LYS A 82 -10.77 -1.20 -6.19
CA LYS A 82 -11.15 -1.07 -7.62
C LYS A 82 -10.61 -2.22 -8.47
N PHE A 83 -9.37 -2.63 -8.23
CA PHE A 83 -8.75 -3.75 -8.91
C PHE A 83 -9.48 -5.06 -8.64
N THR A 84 -9.79 -5.36 -7.39
CA THR A 84 -10.51 -6.58 -7.00
C THR A 84 -11.93 -6.64 -7.58
N LEU A 85 -12.65 -5.51 -7.61
CA LEU A 85 -13.94 -5.41 -8.31
C LEU A 85 -13.83 -5.68 -9.81
N ALA A 86 -12.82 -5.10 -10.48
CA ALA A 86 -12.57 -5.35 -11.89
C ALA A 86 -12.21 -6.83 -12.15
N LEU A 87 -11.40 -7.42 -11.27
CA LEU A 87 -11.04 -8.83 -11.34
C LEU A 87 -12.27 -9.75 -11.20
N GLU A 88 -13.18 -9.43 -10.28
CA GLU A 88 -14.43 -10.18 -10.11
C GLU A 88 -15.31 -10.10 -11.37
N GLN A 89 -15.39 -8.92 -12.00
CA GLN A 89 -16.12 -8.75 -13.27
C GLN A 89 -15.51 -9.58 -14.41
N VAL A 90 -14.17 -9.63 -14.49
CA VAL A 90 -13.48 -10.49 -15.46
C VAL A 90 -13.80 -11.96 -15.20
N GLY A 91 -13.77 -12.39 -13.94
CA GLY A 91 -14.16 -13.76 -13.56
C GLY A 91 -15.57 -14.13 -14.04
N LYS A 92 -16.56 -13.25 -13.82
CA LYS A 92 -17.94 -13.46 -14.30
C LYS A 92 -18.04 -13.59 -15.82
N ARG A 93 -17.24 -12.81 -16.56
CA ARG A 93 -17.21 -12.87 -18.04
C ARG A 93 -16.59 -14.17 -18.54
N ILE A 94 -15.54 -14.66 -17.89
CA ILE A 94 -14.92 -15.95 -18.21
C ILE A 94 -15.93 -17.08 -17.98
N GLU A 95 -16.65 -17.06 -16.86
CA GLU A 95 -17.67 -18.07 -16.56
C GLU A 95 -18.82 -18.05 -17.59
N ALA A 96 -19.26 -16.87 -18.02
CA ALA A 96 -20.26 -16.72 -19.07
C ALA A 96 -19.77 -17.28 -20.41
N ALA A 97 -18.54 -16.95 -20.82
CA ALA A 97 -17.93 -17.48 -22.04
C ALA A 97 -17.79 -19.01 -21.99
N GLN A 98 -17.43 -19.57 -20.84
CA GLN A 98 -17.37 -21.02 -20.64
C GLN A 98 -18.76 -21.68 -20.84
N LYS A 99 -19.82 -21.10 -20.27
CA LYS A 99 -21.19 -21.61 -20.43
C LYS A 99 -21.65 -21.58 -21.89
N GLU A 100 -21.35 -20.50 -22.61
CA GLU A 100 -21.65 -20.40 -24.05
C GLU A 100 -20.90 -21.46 -24.86
N TYR A 101 -19.61 -21.66 -24.57
CA TYR A 101 -18.80 -22.69 -25.20
C TYR A 101 -19.37 -24.10 -24.98
N GLU A 102 -19.75 -24.43 -23.74
CA GLU A 102 -20.37 -25.72 -23.41
C GLU A 102 -21.71 -25.92 -24.14
N ALA A 103 -22.53 -24.87 -24.25
CA ALA A 103 -23.80 -24.92 -24.98
C ALA A 103 -23.60 -25.17 -26.49
N LEU A 104 -22.56 -24.60 -27.09
CA LEU A 104 -22.20 -24.81 -28.49
C LEU A 104 -21.78 -26.27 -28.75
N ILE A 105 -20.89 -26.81 -27.90
CA ILE A 105 -20.35 -28.17 -28.08
C ILE A 105 -21.36 -29.27 -27.77
N THR A 106 -22.31 -29.02 -26.88
CA THR A 106 -23.30 -30.02 -26.49
C THR A 106 -24.56 -29.91 -27.31
N THR A 107 -25.36 -28.88 -27.04
CA THR A 107 -26.73 -28.77 -27.55
C THR A 107 -26.73 -28.39 -29.02
N ARG A 108 -25.98 -27.34 -29.38
CA ARG A 108 -25.98 -26.85 -30.77
C ARG A 108 -25.30 -27.82 -31.73
N ARG A 109 -24.18 -28.43 -31.32
CA ARG A 109 -23.51 -29.50 -32.07
C ARG A 109 -24.46 -30.66 -32.34
N ARG A 110 -25.12 -31.21 -31.31
CA ARG A 110 -26.07 -32.32 -31.46
C ARG A 110 -27.27 -31.95 -32.35
N GLN A 111 -27.74 -30.70 -32.26
CA GLN A 111 -28.82 -30.21 -33.12
C GLN A 111 -28.42 -30.14 -34.60
N LEU A 112 -27.14 -29.89 -34.91
CA LEU A 112 -26.60 -29.89 -36.28
C LEU A 112 -26.23 -31.29 -36.76
N GLU A 113 -25.69 -32.15 -35.90
CA GLU A 113 -25.34 -33.54 -36.23
C GLU A 113 -26.58 -34.38 -36.56
N ARG A 114 -27.72 -34.16 -35.88
CA ARG A 114 -28.97 -34.90 -36.14
C ARG A 114 -29.47 -34.81 -37.60
N PRO A 115 -29.69 -33.62 -38.18
CA PRO A 115 -30.08 -33.50 -39.58
C PRO A 115 -28.95 -33.94 -40.52
N LEU A 116 -27.68 -33.73 -40.18
CA LEU A 116 -26.54 -34.18 -40.98
C LEU A 116 -26.53 -35.72 -41.12
N ASN A 117 -26.64 -36.44 -40.01
CA ASN A 117 -26.73 -37.91 -40.00
C ASN A 117 -27.97 -38.41 -40.77
N LYS A 118 -29.08 -37.65 -40.72
CA LYS A 118 -30.28 -37.97 -41.50
C LYS A 118 -30.06 -37.78 -43.00
N ILE A 119 -29.30 -36.76 -43.40
CA ILE A 119 -28.92 -36.54 -44.80
C ILE A 119 -27.98 -37.65 -45.28
N GLU A 120 -26.98 -38.03 -44.47
CA GLU A 120 -26.06 -39.13 -44.79
C GLU A 120 -26.79 -40.47 -44.95
N THR A 121 -27.67 -40.83 -44.02
CA THR A 121 -28.45 -42.08 -44.12
C THR A 121 -29.34 -42.14 -45.36
N LEU A 122 -29.98 -41.03 -45.74
CA LEU A 122 -30.77 -40.93 -46.98
C LEU A 122 -29.89 -41.02 -48.23
N ARG A 123 -28.68 -40.44 -48.19
CA ARG A 123 -27.69 -40.50 -49.28
C ARG A 123 -27.22 -41.94 -49.51
N THR A 124 -26.90 -42.66 -48.45
CA THR A 124 -26.48 -44.07 -48.48
C THR A 124 -27.59 -45.00 -48.98
N GLN A 125 -28.85 -44.80 -48.54
CA GLN A 125 -30.00 -45.57 -49.06
C GLN A 125 -30.24 -45.38 -50.56
N ARG A 126 -29.91 -44.21 -51.10
CA ARG A 126 -30.06 -43.90 -52.53
C ARG A 126 -28.83 -44.27 -53.37
N GLY A 127 -27.80 -44.89 -52.78
CA GLY A 127 -26.60 -45.31 -53.48
C GLY A 127 -25.73 -44.15 -53.99
N LEU A 128 -25.86 -42.95 -53.43
CA LEU A 128 -25.09 -41.78 -53.81
C LEU A 128 -23.73 -41.81 -53.09
N LEU A 129 -22.63 -42.04 -53.83
CA LEU A 129 -21.26 -42.08 -53.28
C LEU A 129 -20.94 -40.80 -52.48
N ALA A 130 -20.24 -40.94 -51.35
CA ALA A 130 -19.66 -39.83 -50.61
C ALA A 130 -18.72 -39.02 -51.53
N ALA A 131 -18.64 -37.70 -51.32
CA ALA A 131 -17.57 -36.93 -51.96
C ALA A 131 -16.24 -37.44 -51.36
N PRO A 132 -15.13 -37.49 -52.12
CA PRO A 132 -13.85 -37.86 -51.55
C PRO A 132 -13.60 -36.98 -50.33
N GLU A 133 -13.29 -37.59 -49.18
CA GLU A 133 -12.78 -36.84 -48.04
C GLU A 133 -11.51 -36.13 -48.52
N GLU A 134 -11.55 -34.81 -48.61
CA GLU A 134 -10.32 -34.03 -48.75
C GLU A 134 -9.54 -34.29 -47.45
N GLU A 135 -8.51 -35.14 -47.56
CA GLU A 135 -7.51 -35.32 -46.50
C GLU A 135 -7.06 -33.93 -46.06
N GLU A 136 -7.29 -33.65 -44.77
CA GLU A 136 -6.83 -32.45 -44.07
C GLU A 136 -5.29 -32.40 -44.14
N SER A 137 -4.78 -31.89 -45.25
CA SER A 137 -3.39 -31.47 -45.41
C SER A 137 -3.20 -30.13 -44.71
N LEU A 138 -3.22 -30.17 -43.38
CA LEU A 138 -2.56 -29.16 -42.55
C LEU A 138 -1.71 -29.86 -41.49
N SER A 139 -0.66 -30.53 -41.98
CA SER A 139 0.65 -30.39 -41.36
C SER A 139 1.15 -28.95 -41.54
N SER A 140 1.99 -28.47 -40.61
CA SER A 140 2.73 -27.19 -40.54
C SER A 140 1.89 -25.95 -40.17
N GLU A 141 2.13 -25.19 -39.11
CA GLU A 141 3.32 -24.92 -38.26
C GLU A 141 2.95 -24.82 -36.76
#